data_AF-A0A2Z6GBC6-F1
#
_entry.id   AF-A0A2Z6GBC6-F1
#
_cell.length_a   1.000
_cell.length_b   1.000
_cell.length_c   1.000
_cell.angle_alpha   90.00
_cell.angle_beta   90.00
_cell.angle_gamma   90.00
#
_symmetry.space_group_name_H-M   'P 1'
#
loop_
_entity.id
_entity.type
_entity.pdbx_description
1 polymer ?
#
loop_
_entity_poly.entity_id
_entity_poly.type
_entity_poly.pdbx_seq_one_letter_code
_entity_poly.pdbx_strand_id
1 'polypeptide(L)'
;MLIKKPDDKTRDMEFLKGLAARPDVSADVRKNIEQEIRYMQSGMRGEAEAAYEMDFHFGASKNWMLIHDLRIECEGRVAQIDHLMLNRFMEIYVCESKRFSEGVGINEHGEFSAFYGGKPYGVPSPLEQSGRLG
;
A
#
# COMPACT_ATOMS: atom_id res chain seq x y z
N MET A 1 -0.44 5.57 19.74
CA MET A 1 0.86 6.24 19.73
C MET A 1 1.43 6.04 18.35
N LEU A 2 1.56 7.11 17.58
CA LEU A 2 2.22 7.05 16.30
C LEU A 2 3.74 7.07 16.49
N ILE A 3 4.42 5.99 16.08
CA ILE A 3 5.86 5.80 16.22
C ILE A 3 6.59 6.21 14.93
N LYS A 4 6.06 5.82 13.77
CA LYS A 4 6.60 6.16 12.46
C LYS A 4 5.48 6.55 11.51
N LYS A 5 5.60 7.73 10.91
CA LYS A 5 4.72 8.22 9.84
C LYS A 5 5.04 7.51 8.51
N PRO A 6 4.10 7.51 7.54
CA PRO A 6 4.40 7.03 6.20
C PRO A 6 5.60 7.77 5.59
N ASP A 7 6.37 7.07 4.76
CA ASP A 7 7.55 7.61 4.11
C ASP A 7 7.18 8.61 3.02
N ASP A 8 7.98 9.66 2.87
CA ASP A 8 7.81 10.65 1.80
C ASP A 8 8.36 10.12 0.48
N LYS A 9 7.46 9.68 -0.41
CA LYS A 9 7.77 9.17 -1.75
C LYS A 9 7.89 10.28 -2.82
N THR A 10 7.87 11.56 -2.44
CA THR A 10 7.91 12.70 -3.37
C THR A 10 9.20 12.69 -4.22
N ARG A 11 10.34 12.34 -3.62
CA ARG A 11 11.63 12.31 -4.34
C ARG A 11 11.64 11.29 -5.47
N ASP A 12 11.12 10.08 -5.23
CA ASP A 12 11.07 9.02 -6.24
C ASP A 12 10.13 9.41 -7.39
N MET A 13 8.99 10.03 -7.05
CA MET A 13 8.04 10.57 -8.02
C MET A 13 8.64 11.67 -8.88
N GLU A 14 9.39 12.60 -8.29
CA GLU A 14 10.10 13.66 -9.02
C GLU A 14 11.19 13.07 -9.92
N PHE A 15 11.93 12.08 -9.43
CA PHE A 15 12.95 11.38 -10.19
C PHE A 15 12.36 10.69 -11.44
N LEU A 16 11.27 9.93 -11.29
CA LEU A 16 10.59 9.28 -12.41
C LEU A 16 10.06 10.31 -13.43
N LYS A 17 9.47 11.42 -12.96
CA LYS A 17 9.04 12.51 -13.85
C LYS A 17 10.21 13.13 -14.60
N GLY A 18 11.35 13.32 -13.93
CA GLY A 18 12.59 13.79 -14.55
C GLY A 18 13.10 12.84 -15.62
N LEU A 19 13.09 11.52 -15.35
CA LEU A 19 13.45 10.51 -16.34
C LEU A 19 12.51 10.51 -17.54
N ALA A 20 11.20 10.59 -17.33
CA ALA A 20 10.23 10.67 -18.42
C ALA A 20 10.43 11.93 -19.28
N ALA A 21 10.83 13.06 -18.69
CA ALA A 21 11.03 14.32 -19.41
C ALA A 21 12.28 14.37 -20.30
N ARG A 22 13.20 13.41 -20.17
CA ARG A 22 14.45 13.39 -20.96
C ARG A 22 14.20 13.23 -22.47
N PRO A 23 14.93 13.96 -23.32
CA PRO A 23 14.77 13.90 -24.77
C PRO A 23 15.36 12.62 -25.39
N ASP A 24 16.33 11.98 -24.73
CA ASP A 24 17.01 10.77 -25.19
C ASP A 24 16.27 9.47 -24.83
N VAL A 25 15.13 9.57 -24.14
CA VAL A 25 14.30 8.43 -23.77
C VAL A 25 13.34 8.07 -24.90
N SER A 26 13.43 6.81 -25.35
CA SER A 26 12.54 6.26 -26.38
C SER A 26 11.07 6.26 -25.94
N ALA A 27 10.16 6.23 -26.90
CA ALA A 27 8.72 6.25 -26.64
C ALA A 27 8.26 5.07 -25.74
N ASP A 28 8.80 3.87 -25.96
CA ASP A 28 8.45 2.69 -25.16
C ASP A 28 8.92 2.81 -23.71
N VAL A 29 10.15 3.30 -23.49
CA VAL A 29 10.68 3.50 -22.14
C VAL A 29 9.90 4.60 -21.43
N ARG A 30 9.55 5.69 -22.13
CA ARG A 30 8.72 6.78 -21.59
C ARG A 30 7.36 6.24 -21.12
N LYS A 31 6.70 5.43 -21.95
CA LYS A 31 5.42 4.79 -21.61
C LYS A 31 5.52 3.91 -20.36
N ASN A 32 6.61 3.15 -20.21
CA ASN A 32 6.84 2.33 -19.02
C ASN A 32 7.04 3.21 -17.77
N ILE A 33 7.83 4.28 -17.86
CA ILE A 33 8.01 5.22 -16.75
C ILE A 33 6.68 5.88 -16.35
N GLU A 34 5.88 6.32 -17.32
CA GLU A 34 4.54 6.89 -17.06
C GLU A 34 3.57 5.88 -16.44
N GLN A 35 3.71 4.58 -16.76
CA GLN A 35 2.96 3.52 -16.11
C GLN A 35 3.39 3.33 -14.65
N GLU A 36 4.69 3.32 -14.37
CA GLU A 36 5.23 3.24 -13.00
C GLU A 36 4.81 4.45 -12.15
N ILE A 37 4.85 5.66 -12.71
CA ILE A 37 4.33 6.88 -12.08
C ILE A 37 2.86 6.70 -11.67
N ARG A 38 2.02 6.12 -12.54
CA ARG A 38 0.61 5.87 -12.24
C ARG A 38 0.42 4.81 -11.15
N TYR A 39 1.23 3.75 -11.16
CA TYR A 39 1.20 2.72 -10.12
C TYR A 39 1.62 3.28 -8.76
N MET A 40 2.73 4.01 -8.72
CA MET A 40 3.24 4.63 -7.49
C MET A 40 2.21 5.62 -6.91
N GLN A 41 1.60 6.48 -7.74
CA GLN A 41 0.54 7.38 -7.29
C GLN A 41 -0.69 6.65 -6.74
N SER A 42 -1.07 5.53 -7.36
CA SER A 42 -2.20 4.74 -6.87
C SER A 42 -1.89 4.07 -5.54
N GLY A 43 -0.68 3.50 -5.38
CA GLY A 43 -0.21 2.91 -4.13
C GLY A 43 -0.17 3.94 -3.01
N MET A 44 0.51 5.07 -3.24
CA MET A 44 0.61 6.18 -2.29
C MET A 44 -0.75 6.65 -1.77
N ARG A 45 -1.78 6.71 -2.63
CA ARG A 45 -3.13 7.10 -2.20
C ARG A 45 -3.77 6.06 -1.28
N GLY A 46 -3.62 4.78 -1.61
CA GLY A 46 -4.19 3.70 -0.80
C GLY A 46 -3.53 3.64 0.58
N GLU A 47 -2.21 3.68 0.62
CA GLU A 47 -1.42 3.73 1.86
C GLU A 47 -1.76 4.98 2.69
N ALA A 48 -1.89 6.15 2.06
CA ALA A 48 -2.22 7.40 2.76
C ALA A 48 -3.64 7.40 3.35
N GLU A 49 -4.62 6.89 2.62
CA GLU A 49 -6.00 6.75 3.11
C GLU A 49 -6.05 5.79 4.32
N ALA A 50 -5.38 4.64 4.23
CA ALA A 50 -5.31 3.68 5.34
C ALA A 50 -4.56 4.25 6.57
N ALA A 51 -3.40 4.89 6.35
CA ALA A 51 -2.63 5.51 7.42
C ALA A 51 -3.43 6.63 8.12
N TYR A 52 -4.16 7.45 7.36
CA TYR A 52 -5.01 8.50 7.92
C TYR A 52 -6.06 7.93 8.88
N GLU A 53 -6.80 6.89 8.47
CA GLU A 53 -7.82 6.26 9.32
C GLU A 53 -7.19 5.62 10.57
N MET A 54 -6.05 4.92 10.42
CA MET A 54 -5.34 4.33 11.55
C MET A 54 -4.86 5.39 12.54
N ASP A 55 -4.24 6.47 12.04
CA ASP A 55 -3.76 7.58 12.86
C ASP A 55 -4.89 8.28 13.59
N PHE A 56 -6.01 8.51 12.91
CA PHE A 56 -7.19 9.12 13.49
C PHE A 56 -7.74 8.29 14.67
N HIS A 57 -7.87 6.97 14.49
CA HIS A 57 -8.44 6.10 15.51
C HIS A 57 -7.47 5.68 16.61
N PHE A 58 -6.19 5.48 16.31
CA PHE A 58 -5.22 4.85 17.20
C PHE A 58 -3.95 5.68 17.45
N GLY A 59 -3.68 6.72 16.65
CA GLY A 59 -2.46 7.52 16.71
C GLY A 59 -2.26 8.21 18.07
N ALA A 60 -3.33 8.73 18.68
CA ALA A 60 -3.29 9.36 20.01
C ALA A 60 -3.44 8.38 21.19
N SER A 61 -3.73 7.10 20.93
CA SER A 61 -3.97 6.12 21.99
C SER A 61 -2.69 5.80 22.78
N LYS A 62 -2.80 5.60 24.10
CA LYS A 62 -1.69 5.05 24.92
C LYS A 62 -1.58 3.53 24.85
N ASN A 63 -2.52 2.88 24.15
CA ASN A 63 -2.72 1.42 24.20
C ASN A 63 -2.34 0.75 22.89
N TRP A 64 -2.06 1.55 21.87
CA TRP A 64 -1.74 1.13 20.53
C TRP A 64 -0.48 1.86 20.09
N MET A 65 0.34 1.17 19.32
CA MET A 65 1.48 1.71 18.60
C MET A 65 1.23 1.51 17.12
N LEU A 66 1.51 2.55 16.32
CA LEU A 66 1.42 2.53 14.86
C LEU A 66 2.80 2.79 14.26
N ILE A 67 3.22 1.94 13.32
CA ILE A 67 4.45 2.10 12.55
C ILE A 67 4.08 1.89 11.08
N HIS A 68 4.18 2.95 10.26
CA HIS A 68 3.93 2.86 8.82
C HIS A 68 5.25 2.69 8.05
N ASP A 69 5.19 2.03 6.89
CA ASP A 69 6.29 1.73 5.97
C ASP A 69 7.50 1.11 6.69
N LEU A 70 7.26 0.05 7.45
CA LEU A 70 8.30 -0.62 8.22
C LEU A 70 9.11 -1.57 7.32
N ARG A 71 10.39 -1.25 7.15
CA ARG A 71 11.36 -2.11 6.46
C ARG A 71 12.26 -2.80 7.49
N ILE A 72 12.27 -4.12 7.47
CA ILE A 72 13.12 -4.94 8.37
C ILE A 72 14.00 -5.83 7.51
N GLU A 73 15.28 -5.90 7.85
CA GLU A 73 16.24 -6.83 7.25
C GLU A 73 16.67 -7.89 8.27
N CYS A 74 16.64 -9.15 7.87
CA CYS A 74 17.02 -10.29 8.70
C CYS A 74 17.64 -11.37 7.81
N GLU A 75 18.88 -11.78 8.10
CA GLU A 75 19.59 -12.84 7.36
C GLU A 75 19.62 -12.60 5.83
N GLY A 76 19.82 -11.35 5.41
CA GLY A 76 19.83 -10.98 3.99
C GLY A 76 18.44 -10.97 3.32
N ARG A 77 17.37 -11.21 4.06
CA ARG A 77 15.98 -11.07 3.61
C ARG A 77 15.40 -9.76 4.10
N VAL A 78 14.57 -9.14 3.27
CA VAL A 78 13.92 -7.87 3.58
C VAL A 78 12.41 -8.08 3.58
N ALA A 79 11.76 -7.67 4.65
CA ALA A 79 10.31 -7.52 4.72
C ALA A 79 9.94 -6.04 4.68
N GLN A 80 8.93 -5.70 3.88
CA GLN A 80 8.28 -4.40 3.87
C GLN A 80 6.86 -4.61 4.38
N ILE A 81 6.47 -3.83 5.39
CA ILE A 81 5.15 -3.88 5.99
C ILE A 81 4.55 -2.48 5.85
N ASP A 82 3.42 -2.37 5.15
CA ASP A 82 2.72 -1.10 4.94
C ASP A 82 2.39 -0.46 6.30
N HIS A 83 1.70 -1.20 7.17
CA HIS A 83 1.34 -0.71 8.51
C HIS A 83 1.42 -1.83 9.56
N LEU A 84 2.19 -1.60 10.62
CA LEU A 84 2.27 -2.47 11.78
C LEU A 84 1.54 -1.82 12.95
N MET A 85 0.59 -2.55 13.55
CA MET A 85 -0.09 -2.15 14.77
C MET A 85 0.29 -3.10 15.91
N LEU A 86 0.59 -2.55 17.08
CA LEU A 86 0.86 -3.30 18.30
C LEU A 86 0.00 -2.75 19.42
N ASN A 87 -0.66 -3.61 20.20
CA ASN A 87 -1.39 -3.17 21.38
C ASN A 87 -0.67 -3.45 22.69
N ARG A 88 -1.22 -2.94 23.79
CA ARG A 88 -0.69 -3.11 25.16
C ARG A 88 -0.62 -4.57 25.65
N PHE A 89 -1.28 -5.49 24.96
CA PHE A 89 -1.23 -6.94 25.24
C PHE A 89 -0.21 -7.66 24.37
N MET A 90 0.61 -6.92 23.61
CA MET A 90 1.60 -7.45 22.67
C MET A 90 0.99 -8.19 21.47
N GLU A 91 -0.28 -7.94 21.16
CA GLU A 91 -0.90 -8.43 19.92
C GLU A 91 -0.40 -7.59 18.75
N ILE A 92 0.12 -8.26 17.72
CA ILE A 92 0.69 -7.64 16.52
C ILE A 92 -0.26 -7.86 15.35
N TYR A 93 -0.57 -6.79 14.63
CA TYR A 93 -1.34 -6.82 13.39
C TYR A 93 -0.48 -6.25 12.27
N VAL A 94 -0.37 -7.02 11.19
CA VAL A 94 0.22 -6.59 9.92
C VAL A 94 -0.94 -6.23 8.99
N CYS A 95 -0.99 -4.97 8.57
CA CYS A 95 -2.06 -4.44 7.75
C CYS A 95 -1.49 -4.01 6.41
N GLU A 96 -1.93 -4.66 5.34
CA GLU A 96 -1.58 -4.32 3.96
C GLU A 96 -2.63 -3.40 3.35
N SER A 97 -2.17 -2.36 2.67
CA SER A 97 -3.06 -1.42 2.00
C SER A 97 -3.28 -1.85 0.55
N LYS A 98 -4.54 -2.04 0.17
CA LYS A 98 -4.92 -2.34 -1.22
C LYS A 98 -5.95 -1.35 -1.71
N ARG A 99 -5.64 -0.71 -2.83
CA ARG A 99 -6.54 0.24 -3.48
C ARG A 99 -7.29 -0.41 -4.63
N PHE A 100 -8.62 -0.31 -4.59
CA PHE A 100 -9.51 -0.69 -5.69
C PHE A 100 -10.14 0.58 -6.28
N SER A 101 -9.89 0.87 -7.56
CA SER A 101 -10.23 2.15 -8.19
C SER A 101 -11.72 2.49 -8.19
N GLU A 102 -12.59 1.50 -8.32
CA GLU A 102 -14.06 1.68 -8.35
C GLU A 102 -14.76 0.84 -7.26
N GLY A 103 -14.01 0.43 -6.23
CA GLY A 103 -14.52 -0.35 -5.12
C GLY A 103 -14.27 -1.86 -5.23
N VAL A 104 -14.71 -2.57 -4.20
CA VAL A 104 -14.57 -4.02 -4.03
C VAL A 104 -15.90 -4.60 -3.55
N GLY A 105 -16.26 -5.77 -4.04
CA GLY A 105 -17.44 -6.54 -3.64
C GLY A 105 -17.04 -7.92 -3.16
N ILE A 106 -17.80 -8.46 -2.20
CA ILE A 106 -17.64 -9.82 -1.69
C ILE A 106 -19.01 -10.48 -1.81
N ASN A 107 -19.09 -11.64 -2.45
CA ASN A 107 -20.34 -12.40 -2.54
C ASN A 107 -20.54 -13.33 -1.33
N GLU A 108 -21.68 -14.03 -1.28
CA GLU A 108 -22.03 -14.95 -0.19
C GLU A 108 -21.07 -16.14 -0.05
N HIS A 109 -20.26 -16.41 -1.08
CA HIS A 109 -19.24 -17.46 -1.08
C HIS A 109 -17.85 -16.95 -0.66
N GLY A 110 -17.71 -15.66 -0.34
CA GLY A 110 -16.44 -15.05 0.06
C GLY A 110 -15.51 -14.70 -1.11
N GLU A 111 -15.99 -14.75 -2.35
CA GLU A 111 -15.21 -14.40 -3.53
C GLU A 111 -15.14 -12.88 -3.70
N PHE A 112 -13.94 -12.37 -3.99
CA PHE A 112 -13.71 -10.95 -4.17
C PHE A 112 -13.86 -10.55 -5.63
N SER A 113 -14.54 -9.43 -5.86
CA SER A 113 -14.61 -8.75 -7.16
C SER A 113 -14.18 -7.30 -7.01
N ALA A 114 -13.43 -6.79 -7.98
CA ALA A 114 -13.18 -5.36 -8.13
C ALA A 114 -13.96 -4.82 -9.34
N PHE A 115 -14.15 -3.51 -9.41
CA PHE A 115 -14.92 -2.88 -10.48
C PHE A 115 -14.01 -2.08 -11.42
N TYR A 116 -14.27 -2.18 -12.72
CA TYR A 116 -13.63 -1.34 -13.74
C TYR A 116 -14.62 -1.01 -14.86
N GLY A 117 -14.83 0.28 -15.14
CA GLY A 117 -15.86 0.74 -16.07
C GLY A 117 -17.27 0.27 -15.66
N GLY A 118 -17.53 0.17 -14.36
CA GLY A 118 -18.80 -0.35 -13.81
C GLY A 118 -19.01 -1.86 -13.98
N LYS A 119 -18.02 -2.60 -14.49
CA LYS A 119 -18.10 -4.06 -14.65
C LYS A 119 -17.28 -4.76 -13.55
N PRO A 120 -17.84 -5.76 -12.86
CA PRO A 120 -17.08 -6.56 -11.91
C PRO A 120 -16.10 -7.48 -12.63
N TYR A 121 -14.91 -7.66 -12.06
CA TYR A 121 -13.95 -8.69 -12.44
C TYR A 121 -13.40 -9.37 -11.17
N GLY A 122 -13.18 -10.68 -11.25
CA GLY A 122 -12.70 -11.47 -10.12
C GLY A 122 -11.28 -11.06 -9.72
N VAL A 123 -11.04 -10.90 -8.42
CA VAL A 123 -9.72 -10.67 -7.85
C VAL A 123 -9.45 -11.71 -6.76
N PRO A 124 -8.20 -12.17 -6.59
CA PRO A 124 -7.91 -13.11 -5.52
C PRO A 124 -8.15 -12.45 -4.16
N SER A 125 -8.72 -13.20 -3.21
CA SER A 125 -9.05 -12.73 -1.88
C SER A 125 -7.83 -12.06 -1.21
N PRO A 126 -7.91 -10.77 -0.85
CA PRO A 126 -6.85 -10.12 -0.08
C PRO A 126 -6.61 -10.82 1.26
N LEU A 127 -7.67 -11.35 1.88
CA LEU A 127 -7.60 -12.06 3.16
C LEU A 127 -6.80 -13.37 3.03
N GLU A 128 -7.04 -14.13 1.96
CA GLU A 128 -6.31 -15.39 1.72
C GLU A 128 -4.86 -15.16 1.29
N GLN A 129 -4.57 -14.02 0.65
CA GLN A 129 -3.20 -13.67 0.27
C GLN A 129 -2.33 -13.39 1.50
N SER A 130 -2.87 -12.72 2.52
CA SER A 130 -2.17 -12.50 3.79
C SER A 130 -1.86 -13.82 4.52
N GLY A 131 -2.72 -14.84 4.40
CA GLY A 131 -2.51 -16.14 5.04
C GLY A 131 -1.41 -17.02 4.44
N ARG A 132 -0.85 -16.65 3.28
CA ARG A 132 0.23 -17.41 2.60
C ARG A 132 1.65 -16.95 2.95
N LEU A 133 1.79 -15.88 3.74
CA LEU A 133 3.09 -15.33 4.16
C LEU A 133 3.65 -15.97 5.44
N GLY A 134 3.12 -17.12 5.86
CA GLY A 134 3.59 -17.92 7.00
C GLY A 134 4.52 -19.05 6.61
#